data_AF-A0A4Y9S8H1-F1
#
_entry.id   AF-A0A4Y9S8H1-F1
#
_cell.length_a   1.000
_cell.length_b   1.000
_cell.length_c   1.000
_cell.angle_alpha   90.00
_cell.angle_beta   90.00
_cell.angle_gamma   90.00
#
_symmetry.space_group_name_H-M   'P 1'
#
loop_
_entity.id
_entity.type
_entity.pdbx_description
1 polymer ?
#
loop_
_entity_poly.entity_id
_entity_poly.type
_entity_poly.pdbx_seq_one_letter_code
_entity_poly.pdbx_strand_id
1 'polypeptide(L)'
;MAKRIFSSAERYAIYTVHGEKCYMCNTPVDLEGFEVDHVIAESLENDPDLPRVLQLLGLPAEFDIQSYENWLPACGRCNNFKRNSVFSPSLLLSLQLEKANKKAEEARKLAEKKVTAQMVSRAMNTVKRALVAGRADRSAMAEFAEFINFHTENRVSEMIGKPILFEPGLELVSEQGGIRLVRGAYGVGAGPAADDVGWGMRCVCGSPYFNGSRCVRCGLMDDD
;
A
#
# COMPACT_ATOMS: atom_id res chain seq x y z
N MET A 1 -0.70 -16.93 -8.40
CA MET A 1 -0.83 -15.57 -8.97
C MET A 1 -2.19 -15.06 -8.56
N ALA A 2 -2.30 -13.77 -8.20
CA ALA A 2 -3.60 -13.16 -7.96
C ALA A 2 -4.38 -13.13 -9.28
N LYS A 3 -5.58 -13.69 -9.27
CA LYS A 3 -6.51 -13.81 -10.39
C LYS A 3 -7.20 -12.47 -10.65
N ARG A 4 -7.40 -11.65 -9.61
CA ARG A 4 -8.00 -10.31 -9.74
C ARG A 4 -6.96 -9.24 -10.04
N ILE A 5 -7.28 -8.41 -11.04
CA ILE A 5 -6.58 -7.15 -11.32
C ILE A 5 -7.42 -6.00 -10.76
N PHE A 6 -6.86 -5.27 -9.80
CA PHE A 6 -7.50 -4.09 -9.21
C PHE A 6 -7.22 -2.83 -10.03
N SER A 7 -8.26 -2.04 -10.29
CA SER A 7 -8.13 -0.71 -10.88
C SER A 7 -7.47 0.27 -9.91
N SER A 8 -6.91 1.36 -10.44
CA SER A 8 -6.34 2.43 -9.62
C SER A 8 -7.36 3.08 -8.68
N ALA A 9 -8.63 3.11 -9.08
CA ALA A 9 -9.72 3.65 -8.26
C ALA A 9 -10.05 2.75 -7.07
N GLU A 10 -10.16 1.44 -7.30
CA GLU A 10 -10.36 0.44 -6.22
C GLU A 10 -9.20 0.49 -5.24
N ARG A 11 -7.96 0.44 -5.75
CA ARG A 11 -6.74 0.53 -4.91
C ARG A 11 -6.77 1.80 -4.07
N TYR A 12 -6.95 2.95 -4.70
CA TYR A 12 -6.99 4.23 -3.99
C TYR A 12 -8.10 4.28 -2.94
N ALA A 13 -9.30 3.77 -3.26
CA ALA A 13 -10.41 3.75 -2.33
C ALA A 13 -10.07 2.92 -1.09
N ILE A 14 -9.57 1.70 -1.29
CA ILE A 14 -9.17 0.78 -0.21
C ILE A 14 -8.05 1.41 0.63
N TYR A 15 -7.02 1.99 0.00
CA TYR A 15 -5.95 2.69 0.69
C TYR A 15 -6.47 3.80 1.61
N THR A 16 -7.34 4.66 1.07
CA THR A 16 -7.81 5.87 1.75
C THR A 16 -8.78 5.55 2.88
N VAL A 17 -9.83 4.76 2.60
CA VAL A 17 -10.88 4.45 3.60
C VAL A 17 -10.34 3.62 4.75
N HIS A 18 -9.34 2.75 4.52
CA HIS A 18 -8.74 1.94 5.57
C HIS A 18 -7.61 2.65 6.33
N GLY A 19 -7.33 3.92 6.01
CA GLY A 19 -6.41 4.76 6.78
C GLY A 19 -4.94 4.49 6.49
N GLU A 20 -4.62 4.04 5.28
CA GLU A 20 -3.24 4.06 4.76
C GLU A 20 -2.27 3.20 5.57
N LYS A 21 -2.80 2.15 6.20
CA LYS A 21 -2.04 1.23 7.05
C LYS A 21 -2.32 -0.20 6.65
N CYS A 22 -1.31 -1.04 6.75
CA CYS A 22 -1.48 -2.48 6.62
C CYS A 22 -2.44 -2.99 7.70
N TYR A 23 -3.48 -3.73 7.32
CA TYR A 23 -4.46 -4.23 8.27
C TYR A 23 -3.91 -5.26 9.28
N MET A 24 -2.84 -5.97 8.91
CA MET A 24 -2.23 -7.02 9.74
C MET A 24 -1.22 -6.46 10.75
N CYS A 25 -0.30 -5.61 10.31
CA CYS A 25 0.79 -5.10 11.17
C CYS A 25 0.62 -3.63 11.58
N ASN A 26 -0.43 -2.96 11.09
CA ASN A 26 -0.77 -1.57 11.38
C ASN A 26 0.31 -0.53 10.98
N THR A 27 1.36 -0.95 10.28
CA THR A 27 2.38 -0.05 9.74
C THR A 27 1.79 0.76 8.58
N PRO A 28 2.10 2.06 8.46
CA PRO A 28 1.75 2.85 7.29
C PRO A 28 2.23 2.17 5.99
N VAL A 29 1.41 2.23 4.96
CA VAL A 29 1.75 1.78 3.61
C VAL A 29 1.71 2.97 2.68
N ASP A 30 2.40 2.87 1.54
CA ASP A 30 2.38 3.88 0.50
C ASP A 30 1.39 3.52 -0.62
N LEU A 31 0.87 4.55 -1.30
CA LEU A 31 -0.16 4.42 -2.31
C LEU A 31 0.27 3.55 -3.51
N GLU A 32 1.55 3.55 -3.86
CA GLU A 32 2.08 2.76 -4.97
C GLU A 32 2.29 1.29 -4.60
N GLY A 33 3.02 1.03 -3.52
CA GLY A 33 3.62 -0.24 -3.17
C GLY A 33 2.78 -1.14 -2.27
N PHE A 34 1.67 -0.65 -1.70
CA PHE A 34 0.77 -1.52 -0.95
C PHE A 34 0.05 -2.53 -1.86
N GLU A 35 -0.43 -3.61 -1.27
CA GLU A 35 -1.19 -4.64 -1.95
C GLU A 35 -2.62 -4.68 -1.39
N VAL A 36 -3.59 -4.89 -2.27
CA VAL A 36 -4.96 -5.19 -1.83
C VAL A 36 -4.99 -6.69 -1.55
N ASP A 37 -5.23 -7.05 -0.29
CA ASP A 37 -5.33 -8.43 0.14
C ASP A 37 -6.80 -8.82 0.33
N HIS A 38 -7.11 -10.05 -0.07
CA HIS A 38 -8.37 -10.72 0.20
C HIS A 38 -8.28 -11.43 1.54
N VAL A 39 -9.00 -10.94 2.56
CA VAL A 39 -8.95 -11.51 3.91
C VAL A 39 -9.28 -13.01 3.87
N ILE A 40 -10.34 -13.38 3.16
CA ILE A 40 -10.63 -14.73 2.68
C ILE A 40 -9.97 -14.90 1.32
N ALA A 41 -9.02 -15.84 1.21
CA ALA A 41 -8.20 -16.00 0.02
C ALA A 41 -9.02 -16.20 -1.27
N GLU A 42 -8.63 -15.52 -2.35
CA GLU A 42 -9.31 -15.61 -3.65
C GLU A 42 -9.34 -17.03 -4.24
N SER A 43 -8.41 -17.90 -3.81
CA SER A 43 -8.35 -19.29 -4.26
C SER A 43 -9.61 -20.08 -3.88
N LEU A 44 -10.36 -19.61 -2.88
CA LEU A 44 -11.60 -20.24 -2.45
C LEU A 44 -12.81 -19.92 -3.35
N GLU A 45 -12.73 -18.94 -4.27
CA GLU A 45 -13.89 -18.48 -5.06
C GLU A 45 -14.59 -19.60 -5.85
N ASN A 46 -13.83 -20.60 -6.28
CA ASN A 46 -14.36 -21.75 -7.03
C ASN A 46 -14.04 -23.07 -6.31
N ASP A 47 -13.68 -23.00 -5.03
CA ASP A 47 -13.35 -24.16 -4.21
C ASP A 47 -14.63 -24.72 -3.58
N PRO A 48 -14.87 -26.05 -3.65
CA PRO A 48 -16.03 -26.67 -3.03
C PRO A 48 -16.10 -26.49 -1.50
N ASP A 49 -15.00 -26.13 -0.84
CA ASP A 49 -14.97 -25.83 0.59
C ASP A 49 -15.49 -24.43 0.95
N LEU A 50 -15.68 -23.54 -0.02
CA LEU A 50 -16.12 -22.16 0.24
C LEU A 50 -17.39 -22.09 1.10
N PRO A 51 -18.48 -22.83 0.82
CA PRO A 51 -19.69 -22.76 1.65
C PRO A 51 -19.42 -23.13 3.11
N ARG A 52 -18.56 -24.12 3.35
CA ARG A 52 -18.15 -24.53 4.69
C ARG A 52 -17.34 -23.43 5.38
N VAL A 53 -16.43 -22.79 4.67
CA VAL A 53 -15.62 -21.67 5.20
C VAL A 53 -16.50 -20.48 5.56
N LEU A 54 -17.42 -20.07 4.67
CA LEU A 54 -18.36 -18.97 4.93
C LEU A 54 -19.22 -19.26 6.16
N GLN A 55 -19.76 -20.48 6.26
CA GLN A 55 -20.54 -20.91 7.43
C GLN A 55 -19.72 -20.83 8.73
N LEU A 56 -18.49 -21.32 8.73
CA LEU A 56 -17.60 -21.28 9.89
C LEU A 56 -17.23 -19.85 10.31
N LEU A 57 -17.21 -18.91 9.36
CA LEU A 57 -16.96 -17.50 9.61
C LEU A 57 -18.24 -16.71 9.94
N GLY A 58 -19.41 -17.36 9.90
CA GLY A 58 -20.71 -16.71 10.12
C GLY A 58 -21.10 -15.73 9.00
N LEU A 59 -20.59 -15.93 7.79
CA LEU A 59 -20.88 -15.10 6.62
C LEU A 59 -22.06 -15.64 5.81
N PRO A 60 -22.77 -14.78 5.05
CA PRO A 60 -23.82 -15.21 4.13
C PRO A 60 -23.28 -16.19 3.07
N ALA A 61 -24.13 -17.09 2.58
CA ALA A 61 -23.74 -18.06 1.55
C ALA A 61 -23.41 -17.38 0.21
N GLU A 62 -24.02 -16.23 -0.03
CA GLU A 62 -23.86 -15.34 -1.17
C GLU A 62 -22.73 -14.32 -1.01
N PHE A 63 -21.88 -14.45 0.02
CA PHE A 63 -20.76 -13.55 0.23
C PHE A 63 -19.79 -13.58 -0.96
N ASP A 64 -19.60 -12.42 -1.58
CA ASP A 64 -18.69 -12.27 -2.71
C ASP A 64 -17.25 -12.09 -2.22
N ILE A 65 -16.37 -13.04 -2.52
CA ILE A 65 -14.94 -12.95 -2.19
C ILE A 65 -14.30 -11.76 -2.92
N GLN A 66 -14.84 -11.37 -4.07
CA GLN A 66 -14.37 -10.26 -4.90
C GLN A 66 -15.09 -8.94 -4.59
N SER A 67 -15.33 -8.68 -3.31
CA SER A 67 -16.02 -7.49 -2.83
C SER A 67 -15.18 -6.70 -1.81
N TYR A 68 -15.55 -5.44 -1.61
CA TYR A 68 -14.89 -4.54 -0.64
C TYR A 68 -15.03 -5.03 0.80
N GLU A 69 -16.05 -5.84 1.07
CA GLU A 69 -16.31 -6.52 2.32
C GLU A 69 -15.20 -7.57 2.64
N ASN A 70 -14.34 -7.90 1.68
CA ASN A 70 -13.21 -8.82 1.81
C ASN A 70 -11.84 -8.19 1.52
N TRP A 71 -11.78 -6.90 1.15
CA TRP A 71 -10.54 -6.26 0.70
C TRP A 71 -9.96 -5.31 1.72
N LEU A 72 -8.67 -5.50 2.04
CA LEU A 72 -7.94 -4.64 2.96
C LEU A 72 -6.55 -4.30 2.41
N PRO A 73 -6.00 -3.11 2.73
CA PRO A 73 -4.63 -2.79 2.37
C PRO A 73 -3.65 -3.61 3.22
N ALA A 74 -2.67 -4.24 2.57
CA ALA A 74 -1.58 -4.97 3.20
C ALA A 74 -0.23 -4.47 2.71
N CYS A 75 0.81 -4.56 3.55
CA CYS A 75 2.17 -4.42 3.07
C CYS A 75 2.63 -5.75 2.44
N GLY A 76 3.54 -5.68 1.48
CA GLY A 76 4.03 -6.88 0.78
C GLY A 76 4.56 -7.97 1.71
N ARG A 77 5.22 -7.61 2.83
CA ARG A 77 5.68 -8.61 3.82
C ARG A 77 4.52 -9.41 4.41
N CYS A 78 3.47 -8.73 4.85
CA CYS A 78 2.32 -9.38 5.48
C CYS A 78 1.49 -10.18 4.48
N ASN A 79 1.27 -9.63 3.28
CA ASN A 79 0.53 -10.34 2.23
C ASN A 79 1.28 -11.62 1.77
N ASN A 80 2.61 -11.52 1.57
CA ASN A 80 3.45 -12.68 1.23
C ASN A 80 3.58 -13.71 2.36
N PHE A 81 3.46 -13.28 3.61
CA PHE A 81 3.40 -14.19 4.76
C PHE A 81 2.06 -14.95 4.78
N LYS A 82 0.94 -14.25 4.56
CA LYS A 82 -0.41 -14.84 4.53
C LYS A 82 -0.61 -15.79 3.34
N ARG A 83 -0.21 -15.39 2.13
CA ARG A 83 -0.46 -16.14 0.88
C ARG A 83 -1.94 -16.54 0.74
N ASN A 84 -2.18 -17.76 0.27
CA ASN A 84 -3.50 -18.38 0.16
C ASN A 84 -3.92 -19.13 1.43
N SER A 85 -3.35 -18.78 2.59
CA SER A 85 -3.70 -19.48 3.84
C SER A 85 -5.17 -19.29 4.16
N VAL A 86 -5.86 -20.41 4.38
CA VAL A 86 -7.23 -20.42 4.90
C VAL A 86 -7.13 -20.54 6.41
N PHE A 87 -7.37 -19.43 7.10
CA PHE A 87 -7.28 -19.40 8.56
C PHE A 87 -8.46 -20.12 9.20
N SER A 88 -8.19 -20.79 10.33
CA SER A 88 -9.28 -21.20 11.22
C SER A 88 -10.03 -19.97 11.74
N PRO A 89 -11.34 -20.08 11.99
CA PRO A 89 -12.12 -18.99 12.58
C PRO A 89 -11.45 -18.49 13.86
N SER A 90 -11.20 -17.19 13.92
CA SER A 90 -10.60 -16.54 15.08
C SER A 90 -11.19 -15.15 15.24
N LEU A 91 -11.19 -14.64 16.48
CA LEU A 91 -11.68 -13.30 16.77
C LEU A 91 -10.97 -12.24 15.93
N LEU A 92 -9.66 -12.38 15.72
CA LEU A 92 -8.89 -11.44 14.89
C LEU A 92 -9.38 -11.43 13.45
N LEU A 93 -9.60 -12.60 12.84
CA LEU A 93 -10.12 -12.70 11.47
C LEU A 93 -11.51 -12.08 11.35
N SER A 94 -12.42 -12.39 12.28
CA SER A 94 -13.76 -11.82 12.32
C SER A 94 -13.75 -10.30 12.44
N LEU A 95 -12.86 -9.73 13.27
CA LEU A 95 -12.70 -8.29 13.41
C LEU A 95 -12.21 -7.62 12.11
N GLN A 96 -11.33 -8.29 11.35
CA GLN A 96 -10.88 -7.74 10.06
C GLN A 96 -11.99 -7.76 9.01
N LEU A 97 -12.77 -8.83 8.93
CA LEU A 97 -13.93 -8.92 8.04
C LEU A 97 -15.00 -7.88 8.41
N GLU A 98 -15.27 -7.69 9.71
CA GLU A 98 -16.19 -6.65 10.17
C GLU A 98 -15.68 -5.24 9.81
N LYS A 99 -14.37 -4.99 9.94
CA LYS A 99 -13.73 -3.73 9.55
C LYS A 99 -13.84 -3.48 8.05
N ALA A 100 -13.65 -4.50 7.22
CA ALA A 100 -13.83 -4.42 5.77
C ALA A 100 -15.28 -4.10 5.43
N ASN A 101 -16.23 -4.88 5.98
CA ASN A 101 -17.66 -4.70 5.77
C ASN A 101 -18.15 -3.29 6.15
N LYS A 102 -17.76 -2.76 7.31
CA LYS A 102 -18.15 -1.41 7.75
C LYS A 102 -17.70 -0.29 6.81
N LYS A 103 -16.63 -0.50 6.04
CA LYS A 103 -16.04 0.49 5.13
C LYS A 103 -16.33 0.20 3.66
N ALA A 104 -16.97 -0.92 3.35
CA ALA A 104 -17.17 -1.38 2.00
C ALA A 104 -17.96 -0.39 1.14
N GLU A 105 -19.05 0.16 1.68
CA GLU A 105 -19.88 1.13 0.96
C GLU A 105 -19.17 2.47 0.73
N GLU A 106 -18.36 2.91 1.70
CA GLU A 106 -17.53 4.11 1.56
C GLU A 106 -16.46 3.91 0.47
N ALA A 107 -15.81 2.75 0.47
CA ALA A 107 -14.82 2.38 -0.53
C ALA A 107 -15.43 2.34 -1.94
N ARG A 108 -16.60 1.71 -2.08
CA ARG A 108 -17.36 1.61 -3.34
C ARG A 108 -17.69 3.00 -3.89
N LYS A 109 -18.28 3.87 -3.06
CA LYS A 109 -18.58 5.27 -3.44
C LYS A 109 -17.34 6.06 -3.84
N LEU A 110 -16.22 5.87 -3.14
CA LEU A 110 -14.98 6.58 -3.45
C LEU A 110 -14.37 6.12 -4.78
N ALA A 111 -14.44 4.82 -5.08
CA ALA A 111 -13.95 4.26 -6.34
C ALA A 111 -14.78 4.66 -7.56
N GLU A 112 -16.11 4.82 -7.40
CA GLU A 112 -17.02 5.20 -8.49
C GLU A 112 -16.86 6.65 -8.95
N LYS A 113 -16.22 7.51 -8.14
CA LYS A 113 -15.91 8.89 -8.54
C LYS A 113 -14.92 8.86 -9.72
N LYS A 114 -15.41 9.04 -10.95
CA LYS A 114 -14.61 9.02 -12.21
C LYS A 114 -13.34 9.90 -12.16
N VAL A 115 -13.41 11.02 -11.45
CA VAL A 115 -12.29 11.94 -11.26
C VAL A 115 -11.13 11.26 -10.53
N THR A 116 -11.41 10.36 -9.60
CA THR A 116 -10.41 9.67 -8.77
C THR A 116 -9.43 8.84 -9.60
N ALA A 117 -9.91 8.02 -10.54
CA ALA A 117 -9.03 7.15 -11.33
C ALA A 117 -8.00 7.94 -12.16
N GLN A 118 -8.48 8.98 -12.85
CA GLN A 118 -7.64 9.82 -13.70
C GLN A 118 -6.70 10.69 -12.86
N MET A 119 -7.19 11.29 -11.79
CA MET A 119 -6.41 12.14 -10.90
C MET A 119 -5.31 11.35 -10.18
N VAL A 120 -5.62 10.17 -9.63
CA VAL A 120 -4.61 9.29 -9.00
C VAL A 120 -3.54 8.90 -10.02
N SER A 121 -3.93 8.48 -11.23
CA SER A 121 -2.98 8.10 -12.28
C SER A 121 -2.08 9.27 -12.70
N ARG A 122 -2.66 10.46 -12.87
CA ARG A 122 -1.91 11.69 -13.17
C ARG A 122 -0.95 12.04 -12.05
N ALA A 123 -1.42 12.09 -10.80
CA ALA A 123 -0.58 12.40 -9.64
C ALA A 123 0.60 11.43 -9.52
N MET A 124 0.35 10.12 -9.66
CA MET A 124 1.40 9.11 -9.63
C MET A 124 2.42 9.29 -10.76
N ASN A 125 1.96 9.51 -12.00
CA ASN A 125 2.85 9.77 -13.12
C ASN A 125 3.68 11.04 -12.90
N THR A 126 3.07 12.07 -12.31
CA THR A 126 3.72 13.33 -12.01
C THR A 126 4.80 13.18 -10.94
N VAL A 127 4.53 12.44 -9.85
CA VAL A 127 5.54 12.08 -8.84
C VAL A 127 6.69 11.31 -9.48
N LYS A 128 6.40 10.27 -10.26
CA LYS A 128 7.43 9.46 -10.94
C LYS A 128 8.31 10.28 -11.86
N ARG A 129 7.72 11.15 -12.69
CA ARG A 129 8.47 12.04 -13.58
C ARG A 129 9.36 13.01 -12.78
N ALA A 130 8.84 13.57 -11.69
CA ALA A 130 9.60 14.50 -10.85
C ALA A 130 10.78 13.82 -10.14
N LEU A 131 10.59 12.59 -9.67
CA LEU A 131 11.66 11.77 -9.08
C LEU A 131 12.75 11.46 -10.10
N VAL A 132 12.38 11.01 -11.31
CA VAL A 132 13.35 10.73 -12.40
C VAL A 132 14.07 11.99 -12.84
N ALA A 133 13.38 13.13 -12.94
CA ALA A 133 13.98 14.38 -13.40
C ALA A 133 14.77 15.11 -12.31
N GLY A 134 14.68 14.70 -11.04
CA GLY A 134 15.24 15.41 -9.89
C GLY A 134 14.66 16.82 -9.68
N ARG A 135 13.55 17.15 -10.36
CA ARG A 135 12.90 18.46 -10.32
C ARG A 135 11.44 18.32 -10.73
N ALA A 136 10.60 19.19 -10.19
CA ALA A 136 9.20 19.34 -10.61
C ALA A 136 8.97 20.72 -11.19
N ASP A 137 8.27 20.79 -12.34
CA ASP A 137 7.83 22.05 -12.92
C ASP A 137 6.51 22.54 -12.29
N ARG A 138 6.08 23.77 -12.63
CA ARG A 138 4.86 24.37 -12.07
C ARG A 138 3.58 23.61 -12.43
N SER A 139 3.55 22.97 -13.61
CA SER A 139 2.38 22.21 -14.06
C SER A 139 2.25 20.91 -13.25
N ALA A 140 3.38 20.22 -13.06
CA ALA A 140 3.48 19.06 -12.19
C ALA A 140 3.04 19.37 -10.75
N MET A 141 3.48 20.51 -10.21
CA MET A 141 3.09 20.94 -8.87
C MET A 141 1.59 21.24 -8.75
N ALA A 142 0.97 21.82 -9.78
CA ALA A 142 -0.46 22.10 -9.79
C ALA A 142 -1.32 20.83 -9.85
N GLU A 143 -0.96 19.87 -10.72
CA GLU A 143 -1.63 18.55 -10.80
C GLU A 143 -1.52 17.79 -9.47
N PHE A 144 -0.35 17.87 -8.84
CA PHE A 144 -0.14 17.23 -7.55
C PHE A 144 -0.95 17.90 -6.44
N ALA A 145 -1.03 19.23 -6.42
CA ALA A 145 -1.82 19.97 -5.43
C ALA A 145 -3.31 19.63 -5.50
N GLU A 146 -3.88 19.45 -6.70
CA GLU A 146 -5.27 19.00 -6.89
C GLU A 146 -5.50 17.64 -6.21
N PHE A 147 -4.61 16.68 -6.45
CA PHE A 147 -4.66 15.39 -5.79
C PHE A 147 -4.53 15.51 -4.26
N ILE A 148 -3.60 16.31 -3.76
CA ILE A 148 -3.36 16.46 -2.30
C ILE A 148 -4.61 17.01 -1.61
N ASN A 149 -5.26 18.02 -2.19
CA ASN A 149 -6.49 18.59 -1.65
C ASN A 149 -7.59 17.53 -1.61
N PHE A 150 -7.84 16.88 -2.75
CA PHE A 150 -8.84 15.82 -2.82
C PHE A 150 -8.56 14.69 -1.83
N HIS A 151 -7.32 14.22 -1.75
CA HIS A 151 -6.97 13.15 -0.84
C HIS A 151 -7.21 13.58 0.61
N THR A 152 -6.72 14.77 1.00
CA THR A 152 -6.91 15.31 2.35
C THR A 152 -8.37 15.39 2.77
N GLU A 153 -9.29 15.75 1.86
CA GLU A 153 -10.73 15.79 2.12
C GLU A 153 -11.38 14.42 2.32
N ASN A 154 -10.82 13.36 1.72
CA ASN A 154 -11.36 12.00 1.79
C ASN A 154 -10.62 11.11 2.81
N ARG A 155 -9.58 11.62 3.47
CA ARG A 155 -8.84 10.88 4.49
C ARG A 155 -9.69 10.63 5.72
N VAL A 156 -9.48 9.46 6.34
CA VAL A 156 -9.98 9.20 7.68
C VAL A 156 -9.40 10.20 8.67
N SER A 157 -10.18 10.54 9.71
CA SER A 157 -9.81 11.57 10.69
C SER A 157 -8.43 11.36 11.34
N GLU A 158 -8.04 10.11 11.58
CA GLU A 158 -6.75 9.75 12.16
C GLU A 158 -5.53 9.99 11.24
N MET A 159 -5.76 10.24 9.95
CA MET A 159 -4.71 10.51 8.96
C MET A 159 -4.62 12.00 8.59
N ILE A 160 -5.55 12.83 9.03
CA ILE A 160 -5.50 14.29 8.82
C ILE A 160 -4.20 14.86 9.44
N GLY A 161 -3.48 15.67 8.67
CA GLY A 161 -2.21 16.30 9.08
C GLY A 161 -0.98 15.37 9.06
N LYS A 162 -1.15 14.06 8.80
CA LYS A 162 -0.02 13.15 8.61
C LYS A 162 0.53 13.24 7.18
N PRO A 163 1.81 12.88 6.94
CA PRO A 163 2.32 12.76 5.59
C PRO A 163 1.49 11.78 4.74
N ILE A 164 1.46 12.00 3.43
CA ILE A 164 0.90 11.06 2.46
C ILE A 164 2.08 10.30 1.87
N LEU A 165 2.08 8.98 2.01
CA LEU A 165 3.15 8.14 1.48
C LEU A 165 2.78 7.73 0.05
N PHE A 166 3.46 8.29 -0.96
CA PHE A 166 3.15 7.98 -2.36
C PHE A 166 3.93 6.79 -2.90
N GLU A 167 5.20 6.70 -2.54
CA GLU A 167 6.13 5.62 -2.87
C GLU A 167 6.81 5.20 -1.55
N PRO A 168 7.37 3.97 -1.42
CA PRO A 168 7.90 3.55 -0.14
C PRO A 168 9.01 4.47 0.40
N GLY A 169 8.63 5.26 1.39
CA GLY A 169 9.38 5.60 2.61
C GLY A 169 10.82 6.03 2.44
N LEU A 170 11.14 6.88 1.47
CA LEU A 170 12.47 7.48 1.36
C LEU A 170 12.33 9.00 1.20
N GLU A 171 12.39 9.70 2.31
CA GLU A 171 12.54 11.14 2.34
C GLU A 171 14.02 11.48 2.12
N LEU A 172 14.36 12.29 1.11
CA LEU A 172 15.72 12.80 0.94
C LEU A 172 16.01 13.88 2.01
N VAL A 173 16.94 13.58 2.91
CA VAL A 173 17.38 14.49 3.98
C VAL A 173 18.48 15.41 3.49
N SER A 174 19.44 14.87 2.75
CA SER A 174 20.53 15.65 2.15
C SER A 174 21.23 14.85 1.05
N GLU A 175 21.95 15.56 0.17
CA GLU A 175 22.84 14.96 -0.81
C GLU A 175 24.17 15.72 -0.81
N GLN A 176 25.28 15.03 -0.56
CA GLN A 176 26.63 15.59 -0.60
C GLN A 176 27.63 14.54 -1.09
N GLY A 177 28.53 14.93 -1.99
CA GLY A 177 29.63 14.07 -2.44
C GLY A 177 29.19 12.77 -3.11
N GLY A 178 28.02 12.74 -3.76
CA GLY A 178 27.48 11.53 -4.40
C GLY A 178 26.85 10.54 -3.43
N ILE A 179 26.57 10.95 -2.19
CA ILE A 179 25.85 10.16 -1.19
C ILE A 179 24.55 10.89 -0.84
N ARG A 180 23.43 10.16 -0.88
CA ARG A 180 22.13 10.59 -0.39
C ARG A 180 21.92 10.08 1.02
N LEU A 181 21.58 11.00 1.92
CA LEU A 181 21.04 10.68 3.22
C LEU A 181 19.52 10.67 3.08
N VAL A 182 18.90 9.55 3.43
CA VAL A 182 17.46 9.37 3.33
C VAL A 182 16.87 8.90 4.64
N ARG A 183 15.68 9.39 4.98
CA ARG A 183 14.89 8.92 6.11
C ARG A 183 13.81 7.99 5.60
N GLY A 184 13.80 6.78 6.12
CA GLY A 184 12.74 5.82 5.86
C GLY A 184 12.08 5.29 7.13
N ALA A 185 11.15 4.37 6.95
CA ALA A 185 10.34 3.82 8.02
C ALA A 185 11.17 3.14 9.14
N TYR A 186 12.41 2.74 8.82
CA TYR A 186 13.31 2.02 9.73
C TYR A 186 14.55 2.83 10.15
N GLY A 187 14.55 4.14 9.93
CA GLY A 187 15.59 5.05 10.40
C GLY A 187 16.14 5.97 9.32
N VAL A 188 17.27 6.62 9.62
CA VAL A 188 18.02 7.43 8.66
C VAL A 188 19.19 6.61 8.15
N GLY A 189 19.31 6.50 6.84
CA GLY A 189 20.32 5.70 6.17
C GLY A 189 20.97 6.49 5.04
N ALA A 190 22.13 6.01 4.61
CA ALA A 190 22.88 6.60 3.52
C ALA A 190 23.03 5.60 2.38
N GLY A 191 23.21 6.11 1.17
CA GLY A 191 23.52 5.30 -0.01
C GLY A 191 23.96 6.17 -1.18
N PRO A 192 24.45 5.58 -2.28
CA PRO A 192 24.90 6.35 -3.43
C PRO A 192 23.77 7.17 -4.06
N ALA A 193 24.11 8.35 -4.56
CA ALA A 193 23.22 9.22 -5.32
C ALA A 193 23.06 8.76 -6.79
N ALA A 194 24.06 8.03 -7.30
CA ALA A 194 24.07 7.54 -8.67
C ALA A 194 23.08 6.37 -8.85
N ASP A 195 22.40 6.33 -9.99
CA ASP A 195 21.33 5.39 -10.27
C ASP A 195 21.83 3.97 -10.62
N ASP A 196 23.14 3.82 -10.87
CA ASP A 196 23.83 2.59 -11.30
C ASP A 196 24.47 1.81 -10.15
N VAL A 197 23.88 1.89 -8.94
CA VAL A 197 24.32 1.07 -7.81
C VAL A 197 24.17 -0.40 -8.15
N GLY A 198 25.30 -1.13 -8.17
CA GLY A 198 25.36 -2.55 -8.46
C GLY A 198 24.49 -3.38 -7.52
N TRP A 199 24.05 -4.56 -7.99
CA TRP A 199 23.13 -5.44 -7.25
C TRP A 199 23.60 -5.80 -5.84
N GLY A 200 24.92 -5.90 -5.61
CA GLY A 200 25.48 -6.22 -4.29
C GLY A 200 25.43 -5.08 -3.27
N MET A 201 24.99 -3.88 -3.64
CA MET A 201 24.81 -2.75 -2.72
C MET A 201 23.33 -2.37 -2.55
N ARG A 202 22.42 -3.23 -3.01
CA ARG A 202 20.98 -3.05 -2.88
C ARG A 202 20.40 -4.12 -1.98
N CYS A 203 19.50 -3.70 -1.11
CA CYS A 203 18.61 -4.63 -0.43
C CYS A 203 17.79 -5.42 -1.47
N VAL A 204 17.30 -6.61 -1.10
CA VAL A 204 16.32 -7.38 -1.89
C VAL A 204 15.10 -6.55 -2.32
N CYS A 205 14.72 -5.53 -1.54
CA CYS A 205 13.66 -4.59 -1.93
C CYS A 205 14.08 -3.54 -2.98
N GLY A 206 15.30 -3.62 -3.51
CA GLY A 206 15.88 -2.71 -4.50
C GLY A 206 16.43 -1.40 -3.93
N SER A 207 16.24 -1.13 -2.63
CA SER A 207 16.75 0.08 -1.99
C SER A 207 18.27 0.01 -1.76
N PRO A 208 19.02 1.04 -2.17
CA PRO A 208 20.45 1.14 -1.89
C PRO A 208 20.75 1.80 -0.53
N TYR A 209 19.74 2.02 0.31
CA TYR A 209 19.86 2.86 1.50
C TYR A 209 19.76 2.03 2.78
N PHE A 210 20.81 2.11 3.61
CA PHE A 210 20.95 1.33 4.83
C PHE A 210 21.36 2.20 6.02
N ASN A 211 20.92 1.79 7.21
CA ASN A 211 21.37 2.29 8.50
C ASN A 211 22.13 1.15 9.19
N GLY A 212 23.46 1.11 9.01
CA GLY A 212 24.26 -0.07 9.33
C GLY A 212 23.87 -1.26 8.44
N SER A 213 23.50 -2.39 9.03
CA SER A 213 23.02 -3.57 8.30
C SER A 213 21.54 -3.52 7.92
N ARG A 214 20.77 -2.56 8.42
CA ARG A 214 19.31 -2.53 8.22
C ARG A 214 18.91 -1.61 7.07
N CYS A 215 18.21 -2.15 6.08
CA CYS A 215 17.63 -1.35 5.00
C CYS A 215 16.59 -0.36 5.55
N VAL A 216 16.73 0.94 5.26
CA VAL A 216 15.83 1.97 5.81
C VAL A 216 14.45 2.00 5.13
N ARG A 217 14.33 1.39 3.94
CA ARG A 217 13.06 1.23 3.21
C ARG A 217 12.23 0.06 3.74
N CYS A 218 12.79 -1.15 3.84
CA CYS A 218 12.02 -2.36 4.16
C CYS A 218 12.36 -3.02 5.51
N GLY A 219 13.41 -2.57 6.20
CA GLY A 219 13.80 -3.08 7.51
C GLY A 219 14.50 -4.44 7.49
N LEU A 220 14.75 -5.02 6.31
CA LEU A 220 15.56 -6.23 6.17
C LEU A 220 16.98 -5.96 6.67
N MET A 221 17.52 -6.89 7.47
CA MET A 221 18.92 -6.86 7.88
C MET A 221 19.73 -7.66 6.87
N ASP A 222 20.81 -7.07 6.39
CA ASP A 222 21.86 -7.75 5.63
C ASP A 222 22.82 -8.33 6.66
N ASP A 223 22.73 -9.64 6.90
CA ASP A 223 23.49 -10.36 7.94
C ASP A 223 24.71 -11.09 7.36
N ASP A 224 25.18 -10.69 6.17
CA ASP A 224 26.40 -11.20 5.50
C ASP A 224 27.66 -10.40 5.86
#